data_AF-A0A5C7ZSK0-F1
#
_entry.id   AF-A0A5C7ZSK0-F1
#
_cell.length_a   1.000
_cell.length_b   1.000
_cell.length_c   1.000
_cell.angle_alpha   90.00
_cell.angle_beta   90.00
_cell.angle_gamma   90.00
#
_symmetry.space_group_name_H-M   'P 1'
#
loop_
_entity.id
_entity.type
_entity.pdbx_description
1 polymer ?
#
loop_
_entity_poly.entity_id
_entity_poly.type
_entity_poly.pdbx_seq_one_letter_code
_entity_poly.pdbx_strand_id
1 'polypeptide(L)'
;MRSILRWSLILLALLVLGAITVGLSFPLLATNAPSGACVAVVEGWIEPSYMPQVHALLAEGAYDTIYITGTPRNFSYTLRHGDTLAVELQRPVTGELLVNACGAKNAGMIMEGSHGTLLADSVFGPCIDRKATITVDTDRLRFTPTFNGHPDPHWELLFLNYVKLNGINLHALQRRVTIVRSNGDRQPGTPSFADAAAEHLIAAGTPAARILKLPTVLSGRSRTWANAQRFAQEAGQRGIRRVDVISFGIHARRSRLTFAQACGSDVAVGVRCVEDPELQRGRWWHHPIGWTKVLRELAGVPASYLVDLPR
;
A
#
# COMPACT_ATOMS: atom_id res chain seq x y z
N MET A 1 4.77 8.04 -54.51
CA MET A 1 5.64 6.94 -54.02
C MET A 1 6.83 7.43 -53.18
N ARG A 2 7.66 8.38 -53.66
CA ARG A 2 8.83 8.89 -52.90
C ARG A 2 8.51 9.64 -51.60
N SER A 3 7.41 10.39 -51.52
CA SER A 3 7.03 11.11 -50.28
C SER A 3 6.50 10.17 -49.20
N ILE A 4 5.69 9.18 -49.57
CA ILE A 4 5.17 8.16 -48.65
C ILE A 4 6.33 7.38 -48.03
N LEU A 5 7.29 6.92 -48.83
CA LEU A 5 8.49 6.24 -48.33
C LEU A 5 9.31 7.12 -47.38
N ARG A 6 9.48 8.42 -47.70
CA ARG A 6 10.20 9.36 -46.83
C ARG A 6 9.51 9.54 -45.48
N TRP A 7 8.19 9.72 -45.47
CA TRP A 7 7.42 9.86 -44.23
C TRP A 7 7.39 8.56 -43.42
N SER A 8 7.31 7.40 -44.07
CA SER A 8 7.40 6.09 -43.41
C SER A 8 8.77 5.88 -42.76
N LEU A 9 9.87 6.27 -43.42
CA LEU A 9 11.22 6.20 -42.84
C LEU A 9 11.41 7.15 -41.67
N ILE A 10 10.87 8.37 -41.74
CA ILE A 10 10.88 9.33 -40.62
C ILE A 10 10.10 8.77 -39.43
N LEU A 11 8.89 8.25 -39.67
CA LEU A 11 8.08 7.64 -38.62
C LEU A 11 8.80 6.44 -37.98
N LEU A 12 9.40 5.56 -38.80
CA LEU A 12 10.16 4.43 -38.31
C LEU A 12 11.36 4.88 -37.46
N ALA A 13 12.12 5.88 -37.91
CA ALA A 13 13.25 6.43 -37.17
C ALA A 13 12.81 7.02 -35.82
N LEU A 14 11.68 7.74 -35.79
CA LEU A 14 11.10 8.26 -34.55
C LEU A 14 10.65 7.15 -33.59
N LEU A 15 10.05 6.08 -34.12
CA LEU A 15 9.63 4.92 -33.32
C LEU A 15 10.84 4.18 -32.74
N VAL A 16 11.89 3.97 -33.55
CA VAL A 16 13.15 3.34 -33.09
C VAL A 16 13.83 4.21 -32.04
N LEU A 17 13.92 5.52 -32.26
CA LEU A 17 14.49 6.45 -31.28
C LEU A 17 13.68 6.46 -29.98
N GLY A 18 12.34 6.44 -30.06
CA GLY A 18 11.45 6.32 -28.92
C GLY A 18 11.69 5.01 -28.16
N ALA A 19 11.78 3.88 -28.86
CA ALA A 19 12.05 2.58 -28.28
C ALA A 19 13.41 2.51 -27.59
N ILE A 20 14.46 3.10 -28.20
CA ILE A 20 15.80 3.20 -27.59
C ILE A 20 15.75 4.07 -26.33
N THR A 21 15.07 5.22 -26.39
CA THR A 21 14.96 6.15 -25.25
C THR A 21 14.30 5.47 -24.04
N VAL A 22 13.21 4.74 -24.28
CA VAL A 22 12.53 3.97 -23.23
C VAL A 22 13.40 2.78 -22.79
N GLY A 23 14.07 2.11 -23.73
CA GLY A 23 15.09 1.07 -23.51
C GLY A 23 16.16 1.48 -22.50
N LEU A 24 16.74 2.66 -22.69
CA LEU A 24 17.81 3.22 -21.86
C LEU A 24 17.30 3.90 -20.59
N SER A 25 15.99 4.13 -20.45
CA SER A 25 15.42 4.76 -19.26
C SER A 25 15.35 3.83 -18.05
N PHE A 26 15.41 2.52 -18.25
CA PHE A 26 15.24 1.57 -17.15
C PHE A 26 16.31 1.72 -16.04
N PRO A 27 17.63 1.76 -16.34
CA PRO A 27 18.65 2.02 -15.31
C PRO A 27 18.51 3.39 -14.65
N LEU A 28 17.98 4.38 -15.37
CA LEU A 28 17.73 5.73 -14.84
C LEU A 28 16.63 5.69 -13.77
N LEU A 29 15.60 4.89 -13.98
CA LEU A 29 14.42 4.74 -13.12
C LEU A 29 14.68 3.81 -11.93
N ALA A 30 15.23 2.61 -12.18
CA ALA A 30 15.58 1.61 -11.16
C ALA A 30 16.94 1.93 -10.51
N THR A 31 17.08 3.16 -10.01
CA THR A 31 18.32 3.69 -9.44
C THR A 31 18.53 3.18 -8.02
N ASN A 32 19.78 2.85 -7.69
CA ASN A 32 20.21 2.53 -6.33
C ASN A 32 21.38 3.45 -5.99
N ALA A 33 21.15 4.37 -5.06
CA ALA A 33 22.06 5.45 -4.71
C ALA A 33 21.93 5.75 -3.21
N PRO A 34 22.47 4.88 -2.34
CA PRO A 34 22.39 5.08 -0.90
C PRO A 34 23.12 6.37 -0.51
N SER A 35 22.55 7.08 0.46
CA SER A 35 23.16 8.25 1.05
C SER A 35 24.11 7.89 2.18
N GLY A 36 24.23 6.61 2.59
CA GLY A 36 25.02 6.24 3.77
C GLY A 36 24.35 6.67 5.08
N ALA A 37 23.01 6.72 5.09
CA ALA A 37 22.23 7.02 6.27
C ALA A 37 22.11 5.79 7.19
N CYS A 38 21.95 6.03 8.49
CA CYS A 38 21.52 5.02 9.46
C CYS A 38 19.98 5.00 9.64
N VAL A 39 19.27 5.85 8.88
CA VAL A 39 17.81 5.93 8.86
C VAL A 39 17.30 5.53 7.48
N ALA A 40 16.31 4.65 7.44
CA ALA A 40 15.59 4.29 6.24
C ALA A 40 14.12 4.72 6.33
N VAL A 41 13.52 5.02 5.17
CA VAL A 41 12.06 5.16 5.05
C VAL A 41 11.54 4.20 3.99
N VAL A 42 10.73 3.23 4.41
CA VAL A 42 10.10 2.23 3.55
C VAL A 42 8.76 2.74 3.05
N GLU A 43 8.52 2.60 1.76
CA GLU A 43 7.20 2.83 1.20
C GLU A 43 6.25 1.67 1.54
N GLY A 44 5.18 1.94 2.28
CA GLY A 44 4.28 0.91 2.80
C GLY A 44 3.39 0.24 1.75
N TRP A 45 3.43 0.68 0.49
CA TRP A 45 2.68 0.03 -0.59
C TRP A 45 3.41 -1.16 -1.22
N ILE A 46 4.70 -1.38 -0.88
CA ILE A 46 5.47 -2.53 -1.35
C ILE A 46 4.72 -3.82 -0.98
N GLU A 47 4.61 -4.74 -1.93
CA GLU A 47 3.83 -5.96 -1.77
C GLU A 47 4.47 -6.90 -0.72
N PRO A 48 3.67 -7.63 0.07
CA PRO A 48 4.18 -8.48 1.16
C PRO A 48 5.22 -9.51 0.72
N SER A 49 5.11 -10.04 -0.51
CA SER A 49 6.04 -11.01 -1.09
C SER A 49 7.49 -10.49 -1.19
N TYR A 50 7.69 -9.16 -1.22
CA TYR A 50 9.02 -8.53 -1.28
C TYR A 50 9.57 -8.12 0.08
N MET A 51 8.83 -8.29 1.17
CA MET A 51 9.28 -7.90 2.51
C MET A 51 10.55 -8.62 2.98
N PRO A 52 10.81 -9.89 2.61
CA PRO A 52 12.11 -10.52 2.86
C PRO A 52 13.27 -9.80 2.17
N GLN A 53 13.07 -9.30 0.95
CA GLN A 53 14.10 -8.53 0.24
C GLN A 53 14.27 -7.13 0.85
N VAL A 54 13.18 -6.47 1.26
CA VAL A 54 13.23 -5.22 2.01
C VAL A 54 14.01 -5.42 3.30
N HIS A 55 13.74 -6.49 4.05
CA HIS A 55 14.47 -6.85 5.26
C HIS A 55 15.97 -7.03 4.99
N ALA A 56 16.35 -7.76 3.94
CA ALA A 56 17.75 -7.94 3.55
C ALA A 56 18.43 -6.61 3.23
N LEU A 57 17.79 -5.73 2.44
CA LEU A 57 18.32 -4.40 2.13
C LEU A 57 18.49 -3.53 3.39
N LEU A 58 17.57 -3.67 4.36
CA LEU A 58 17.64 -2.94 5.61
C LEU A 58 18.79 -3.45 6.50
N ALA A 59 19.01 -4.76 6.53
CA ALA A 59 20.12 -5.39 7.25
C ALA A 59 21.47 -5.01 6.62
N GLU A 60 21.60 -5.09 5.29
CA GLU A 60 22.79 -4.69 4.54
C GLU A 60 23.15 -3.21 4.72
N GLY A 61 22.14 -2.34 4.79
CA GLY A 61 22.34 -0.91 5.04
C GLY A 61 22.62 -0.56 6.50
N ALA A 62 22.54 -1.54 7.41
CA ALA A 62 22.71 -1.36 8.85
C ALA A 62 21.89 -0.21 9.43
N TYR A 63 20.63 -0.07 9.01
CA TYR A 63 19.76 1.01 9.52
C TYR A 63 19.31 0.73 10.97
N ASP A 64 19.44 1.75 11.81
CA ASP A 64 19.04 1.72 13.21
C ASP A 64 17.56 2.06 13.37
N THR A 65 17.08 3.01 12.56
CA THR A 65 15.69 3.48 12.59
C THR A 65 15.03 3.31 11.23
N ILE A 66 13.88 2.65 11.22
CA ILE A 66 13.12 2.32 10.01
C ILE A 66 11.77 2.99 10.11
N TYR A 67 11.58 4.05 9.34
CA TYR A 67 10.27 4.65 9.16
C TYR A 67 9.49 3.91 8.08
N ILE A 68 8.18 3.81 8.24
CA ILE A 68 7.29 3.26 7.20
C ILE A 68 6.20 4.27 6.91
N THR A 69 6.11 4.75 5.68
CA THR A 69 5.06 5.69 5.25
C THR A 69 3.93 4.98 4.54
N GLY A 70 2.71 5.51 4.59
CA GLY A 70 1.60 4.90 3.89
C GLY A 70 0.29 5.65 4.03
N THR A 71 -0.49 5.69 2.94
CA THR A 71 -1.84 6.25 2.92
C THR A 71 -2.84 5.29 3.58
N PRO A 72 -4.08 5.73 3.84
CA PRO A 72 -5.11 4.82 4.33
C PRO A 72 -5.38 3.71 3.32
N ARG A 73 -5.64 2.50 3.81
CA ARG A 73 -6.11 1.37 3.00
C ARG A 73 -7.62 1.32 3.03
N ASN A 74 -8.21 0.64 2.04
CA ASN A 74 -9.58 0.14 2.21
C ASN A 74 -9.67 -0.68 3.49
N PHE A 75 -10.85 -0.72 4.10
CA PHE A 75 -11.15 -1.66 5.18
C PHE A 75 -11.18 -3.09 4.62
N SER A 76 -10.00 -3.68 4.40
CA SER A 76 -9.82 -4.97 3.76
C SER A 76 -9.15 -5.96 4.70
N TYR A 77 -9.78 -7.11 4.93
CA TYR A 77 -9.29 -8.13 5.85
C TYR A 77 -9.68 -9.52 5.37
N THR A 78 -8.80 -10.49 5.62
CA THR A 78 -9.10 -11.90 5.45
C THR A 78 -9.25 -12.56 6.82
N LEU A 79 -10.34 -13.29 7.02
CA LEU A 79 -10.69 -13.93 8.29
C LEU A 79 -10.82 -15.44 8.11
N ARG A 80 -10.27 -16.18 9.07
CA ARG A 80 -10.35 -17.64 9.13
C ARG A 80 -11.52 -18.10 9.99
N HIS A 81 -11.78 -19.40 9.99
CA HIS A 81 -12.77 -19.97 10.89
C HIS A 81 -12.49 -19.63 12.37
N GLY A 82 -13.51 -19.12 13.07
CA GLY A 82 -13.42 -18.71 14.47
C GLY A 82 -12.75 -17.34 14.70
N ASP A 83 -12.25 -16.68 13.66
CA ASP A 83 -11.78 -15.29 13.78
C ASP A 83 -12.97 -14.34 13.97
N THR A 84 -12.73 -13.18 14.56
CA THR A 84 -13.67 -12.05 14.54
C THR A 84 -12.90 -10.76 14.36
N LEU A 85 -13.35 -9.94 13.40
CA LEU A 85 -12.86 -8.59 13.25
C LEU A 85 -13.74 -7.65 14.06
N ALA A 86 -13.20 -7.10 15.15
CA ALA A 86 -13.88 -6.16 16.02
C ALA A 86 -13.41 -4.73 15.70
N VAL A 87 -14.37 -3.83 15.50
CA VAL A 87 -14.14 -2.41 15.22
C VAL A 87 -14.82 -1.59 16.30
N GLU A 88 -14.05 -0.73 16.94
CA GLU A 88 -14.56 0.32 17.82
C GLU A 88 -14.52 1.63 17.04
N LEU A 89 -15.65 2.32 16.96
CA LEU A 89 -15.78 3.60 16.29
C LEU A 89 -15.36 4.74 17.21
N GLN A 90 -14.93 5.85 16.61
CA GLN A 90 -14.55 7.04 17.37
C GLN A 90 -15.73 7.65 18.12
N ARG A 91 -16.94 7.52 17.57
CA ARG A 91 -18.23 7.99 18.12
C ARG A 91 -19.33 7.02 17.69
N PRO A 92 -20.45 6.93 18.41
CA PRO A 92 -21.63 6.19 17.96
C PRO A 92 -22.15 6.75 16.63
N VAL A 93 -22.59 5.87 15.71
CA VAL A 93 -23.09 6.28 14.39
C VAL A 93 -24.33 5.47 13.99
N THR A 94 -25.22 6.11 13.22
CA THR A 94 -26.33 5.50 12.49
C THR A 94 -26.17 5.72 10.98
N GLY A 95 -26.88 4.93 10.17
CA GLY A 95 -26.97 5.15 8.72
C GLY A 95 -26.68 3.93 7.86
N GLU A 96 -26.30 4.15 6.60
CA GLU A 96 -26.11 3.09 5.61
C GLU A 96 -24.73 2.46 5.76
N LEU A 97 -24.69 1.14 5.86
CA LEU A 97 -23.49 0.35 5.81
C LEU A 97 -23.41 -0.42 4.49
N LEU A 98 -22.27 -0.32 3.82
CA LEU A 98 -21.95 -1.02 2.59
C LEU A 98 -20.74 -1.93 2.82
N VAL A 99 -20.94 -3.23 2.65
CA VAL A 99 -19.92 -4.26 2.86
C VAL A 99 -19.69 -5.01 1.55
N ASN A 100 -18.49 -4.92 0.99
CA ASN A 100 -18.08 -5.74 -0.14
C ASN A 100 -17.28 -6.94 0.37
N ALA A 101 -17.84 -8.13 0.17
CA ALA A 101 -17.28 -9.36 0.71
C ALA A 101 -17.48 -10.55 -0.23
N CYS A 102 -16.55 -11.49 -0.14
CA CYS A 102 -16.64 -12.82 -0.73
C CYS A 102 -15.96 -13.86 0.16
N GLY A 103 -16.13 -15.14 -0.16
CA GLY A 103 -15.62 -16.22 0.67
C GLY A 103 -15.74 -17.57 0.00
N ALA A 104 -15.28 -18.58 0.74
CA ALA A 104 -15.27 -19.96 0.29
C ALA A 104 -16.69 -20.54 0.10
N LYS A 105 -16.80 -21.69 -0.57
CA LYS A 105 -18.07 -22.42 -0.65
C LYS A 105 -18.58 -22.75 0.75
N ASN A 106 -19.88 -22.54 0.98
CA ASN A 106 -20.55 -22.71 2.29
C ASN A 106 -20.10 -21.73 3.39
N ALA A 107 -19.30 -20.72 3.06
CA ALA A 107 -18.99 -19.63 3.97
C ALA A 107 -20.10 -18.57 3.96
N GLY A 108 -20.40 -18.05 5.13
CA GLY A 108 -21.24 -16.88 5.35
C GLY A 108 -20.51 -15.86 6.21
N MET A 109 -21.19 -14.76 6.48
CA MET A 109 -20.72 -13.71 7.37
C MET A 109 -21.89 -13.24 8.23
N ILE A 110 -21.64 -13.12 9.52
CA ILE A 110 -22.49 -12.37 10.44
C ILE A 110 -21.79 -11.07 10.77
N MET A 111 -22.55 -10.00 10.71
CA MET A 111 -22.12 -8.67 11.10
C MET A 111 -23.05 -8.14 12.19
N GLU A 112 -22.44 -7.70 13.28
CA GLU A 112 -23.15 -7.28 14.49
C GLU A 112 -22.80 -5.82 14.80
N GLY A 113 -23.82 -5.07 15.21
CA GLY A 113 -23.67 -3.80 15.90
C GLY A 113 -23.75 -4.00 17.41
N SER A 114 -23.77 -2.89 18.14
CA SER A 114 -23.86 -2.87 19.60
C SER A 114 -25.18 -3.44 20.12
N HIS A 115 -26.22 -3.43 19.27
CA HIS A 115 -27.59 -3.84 19.61
C HIS A 115 -28.07 -5.08 18.85
N GLY A 116 -27.15 -5.87 18.28
CA GLY A 116 -27.45 -7.15 17.65
C GLY A 116 -27.04 -7.23 16.18
N THR A 117 -27.55 -8.25 15.48
CA THR A 117 -27.19 -8.55 14.10
C THR A 117 -27.72 -7.49 13.14
N LEU A 118 -26.82 -6.93 12.35
CA LEU A 118 -27.11 -5.95 11.30
C LEU A 118 -27.20 -6.62 9.91
N LEU A 119 -26.41 -7.66 9.67
CA LEU A 119 -26.41 -8.41 8.42
C LEU A 119 -25.95 -9.85 8.67
N ALA A 120 -26.63 -10.81 8.07
CA ALA A 120 -26.19 -12.20 7.99
C ALA A 120 -26.45 -12.69 6.57
N ASP A 121 -25.39 -13.08 5.85
CA ASP A 121 -25.51 -13.48 4.45
C ASP A 121 -24.44 -14.51 4.05
N SER A 122 -24.75 -15.28 3.01
CA SER A 122 -23.77 -16.13 2.32
C SER A 122 -22.74 -15.26 1.60
N VAL A 123 -21.46 -15.66 1.67
CA VAL A 123 -20.38 -14.94 0.99
C VAL A 123 -19.76 -15.74 -0.16
N PHE A 124 -20.31 -16.90 -0.50
CA PHE A 124 -19.79 -17.69 -1.61
C PHE A 124 -19.92 -16.96 -2.95
N GLY A 125 -18.84 -16.97 -3.74
CA GLY A 125 -18.80 -16.42 -5.09
C GLY A 125 -17.96 -15.14 -5.19
N PRO A 126 -18.17 -14.31 -6.23
CA PRO A 126 -17.41 -13.07 -6.40
C PRO A 126 -17.72 -12.07 -5.29
N CYS A 127 -16.79 -11.14 -5.07
CA CYS A 127 -16.95 -10.08 -4.09
C CYS A 127 -18.04 -9.09 -4.53
N ILE A 128 -19.15 -9.08 -3.80
CA ILE A 128 -20.33 -8.25 -4.08
C ILE A 128 -20.68 -7.35 -2.90
N ASP A 129 -21.35 -6.25 -3.24
CA ASP A 129 -21.85 -5.28 -2.28
C ASP A 129 -23.09 -5.79 -1.55
N ARG A 130 -23.06 -5.66 -0.23
CA ARG A 130 -24.18 -5.94 0.67
C ARG A 130 -24.48 -4.68 1.48
N LYS A 131 -25.76 -4.36 1.60
CA LYS A 131 -26.22 -3.17 2.32
C LYS A 131 -26.94 -3.56 3.60
N ALA A 132 -26.71 -2.78 4.64
CA ALA A 132 -27.47 -2.83 5.88
C ALA A 132 -27.70 -1.41 6.40
N THR A 133 -28.71 -1.24 7.25
CA THR A 133 -29.00 0.05 7.88
C THR A 133 -28.82 -0.08 9.38
N ILE A 134 -28.00 0.78 9.95
CA ILE A 134 -27.81 0.93 11.39
C ILE A 134 -28.87 1.92 11.89
N THR A 135 -29.94 1.39 12.49
CA THR A 135 -31.08 2.20 12.98
C THR A 135 -30.89 2.69 14.41
N VAL A 136 -30.22 1.89 15.25
CA VAL A 136 -29.80 2.26 16.61
C VAL A 136 -28.32 2.59 16.57
N ASP A 137 -27.93 3.67 17.25
CA ASP A 137 -26.54 4.12 17.26
C ASP A 137 -25.60 3.01 17.73
N THR A 138 -24.53 2.80 16.96
CA THR A 138 -23.55 1.77 17.27
C THR A 138 -22.18 2.40 17.40
N ASP A 139 -21.45 2.05 18.46
CA ASP A 139 -20.04 2.40 18.62
C ASP A 139 -19.12 1.20 18.35
N ARG A 140 -19.69 0.01 18.18
CA ARG A 140 -18.99 -1.24 17.86
C ARG A 140 -19.56 -1.92 16.63
N LEU A 141 -18.68 -2.51 15.83
CA LEU A 141 -19.03 -3.42 14.75
C LEU A 141 -18.20 -4.69 14.89
N ARG A 142 -18.81 -5.84 14.61
CA ARG A 142 -18.11 -7.14 14.55
C ARG A 142 -18.40 -7.81 13.22
N PHE A 143 -17.38 -8.41 12.62
CA PHE A 143 -17.50 -9.22 11.41
C PHE A 143 -16.98 -10.62 11.73
N THR A 144 -17.83 -11.62 11.62
CA THR A 144 -17.55 -13.00 11.99
C THR A 144 -17.86 -13.91 10.81
N PRO A 145 -16.88 -14.64 10.25
CA PRO A 145 -17.15 -15.67 9.27
C PRO A 145 -17.95 -16.80 9.90
N THR A 146 -18.94 -17.29 9.18
CA THR A 146 -19.69 -18.51 9.53
C THR A 146 -19.41 -19.57 8.48
N PHE A 147 -19.51 -20.84 8.86
CA PHE A 147 -19.36 -21.94 7.91
C PHE A 147 -20.35 -23.05 8.21
N ASN A 148 -20.99 -23.59 7.19
CA ASN A 148 -21.82 -24.78 7.33
C ASN A 148 -20.99 -26.04 7.05
N GLY A 149 -20.52 -26.70 8.11
CA GLY A 149 -19.69 -27.91 8.06
C GLY A 149 -18.47 -27.82 8.98
N HIS A 150 -17.46 -28.66 8.73
CA HIS A 150 -16.18 -28.66 9.45
C HIS A 150 -15.08 -28.13 8.53
N PRO A 151 -14.86 -26.81 8.46
CA PRO A 151 -13.79 -26.26 7.64
C PRO A 151 -12.45 -26.55 8.31
N ASP A 152 -11.39 -26.62 7.51
CA ASP A 152 -10.04 -26.56 8.04
C ASP A 152 -9.85 -25.19 8.76
N PRO A 153 -9.37 -25.17 10.01
CA PRO A 153 -9.20 -23.94 10.78
C PRO A 153 -8.21 -22.95 10.16
N HIS A 154 -7.33 -23.40 9.25
CA HIS A 154 -6.40 -22.54 8.51
C HIS A 154 -7.02 -21.88 7.28
N TRP A 155 -8.22 -22.30 6.86
CA TRP A 155 -8.87 -21.74 5.68
C TRP A 155 -9.32 -20.31 5.90
N GLU A 156 -9.02 -19.49 4.90
CA GLU A 156 -9.53 -18.13 4.76
C GLU A 156 -10.97 -18.20 4.25
N LEU A 157 -11.94 -17.99 5.15
CA LEU A 157 -13.36 -18.18 4.86
C LEU A 157 -14.02 -16.92 4.33
N LEU A 158 -13.57 -15.76 4.79
CA LEU A 158 -14.17 -14.47 4.48
C LEU A 158 -13.09 -13.47 4.08
N PHE A 159 -13.25 -12.90 2.90
CA PHE A 159 -12.50 -11.76 2.41
C PHE A 159 -13.39 -10.53 2.39
N LEU A 160 -13.09 -9.56 3.25
CA LEU A 160 -13.64 -8.21 3.20
C LEU A 160 -12.75 -7.41 2.25
N ASN A 161 -13.33 -6.89 1.17
CA ASN A 161 -12.61 -6.05 0.21
C ASN A 161 -12.68 -4.57 0.60
N TYR A 162 -13.87 -4.13 1.03
CA TYR A 162 -14.05 -2.84 1.70
C TYR A 162 -15.31 -2.84 2.56
N VAL A 163 -15.30 -1.99 3.57
CA VAL A 163 -16.49 -1.61 4.33
C VAL A 163 -16.57 -0.09 4.38
N LYS A 164 -17.76 0.45 4.09
CA LYS A 164 -18.06 1.87 4.18
C LYS A 164 -19.29 2.08 5.05
N LEU A 165 -19.26 3.13 5.86
CA LEU A 165 -20.40 3.60 6.64
C LEU A 165 -20.69 5.03 6.19
N ASN A 166 -21.92 5.29 5.74
CA ASN A 166 -22.34 6.55 5.13
C ASN A 166 -21.40 7.00 3.99
N GLY A 167 -20.94 6.04 3.18
CA GLY A 167 -19.98 6.27 2.09
C GLY A 167 -18.52 6.49 2.51
N ILE A 168 -18.24 6.58 3.82
CA ILE A 168 -16.90 6.78 4.36
C ILE A 168 -16.24 5.44 4.66
N ASN A 169 -14.99 5.25 4.22
CA ASN A 169 -14.20 4.07 4.53
C ASN A 169 -14.12 3.85 6.06
N LEU A 170 -14.45 2.65 6.52
CA LEU A 170 -14.54 2.34 7.96
C LEU A 170 -13.21 2.57 8.72
N HIS A 171 -12.06 2.44 8.06
CA HIS A 171 -10.75 2.79 8.65
C HIS A 171 -10.62 4.28 9.03
N ALA A 172 -11.40 5.18 8.41
CA ALA A 172 -11.42 6.59 8.76
C ALA A 172 -12.30 6.88 10.00
N LEU A 173 -13.21 5.97 10.34
CA LEU A 173 -14.17 6.14 11.44
C LEU A 173 -13.78 5.35 12.69
N GLN A 174 -12.84 4.42 12.58
CA GLN A 174 -12.39 3.58 13.68
C GLN A 174 -11.54 4.35 14.69
N ARG A 175 -11.75 4.06 15.97
CA ARG A 175 -10.82 4.30 17.07
C ARG A 175 -9.83 3.15 17.16
N ARG A 176 -10.31 1.91 17.01
CA ARG A 176 -9.50 0.69 17.06
C ARG A 176 -10.11 -0.39 16.18
N VAL A 177 -9.24 -1.13 15.47
CA VAL A 177 -9.58 -2.40 14.83
C VAL A 177 -8.77 -3.49 15.49
N THR A 178 -9.41 -4.59 15.87
CA THR A 178 -8.77 -5.76 16.48
C THR A 178 -9.22 -7.02 15.75
N ILE A 179 -8.27 -7.84 15.32
CA ILE A 179 -8.53 -9.19 14.86
C ILE A 179 -8.41 -10.10 16.08
N VAL A 180 -9.53 -10.68 16.49
CA VAL A 180 -9.58 -11.72 17.52
C VAL A 180 -9.50 -13.06 16.80
N ARG A 181 -8.42 -13.79 17.02
CA ARG A 181 -8.20 -15.10 16.41
C ARG A 181 -9.00 -16.19 17.11
N SER A 182 -9.21 -17.31 16.44
CA SER A 182 -9.90 -18.48 17.00
C SER A 182 -9.27 -19.06 18.28
N ASN A 183 -7.96 -18.85 18.48
CA ASN A 183 -7.24 -19.23 19.70
C ASN A 183 -7.32 -18.18 20.83
N GLY A 184 -8.04 -17.07 20.62
CA GLY A 184 -8.16 -15.95 21.56
C GLY A 184 -7.11 -14.84 21.40
N ASP A 185 -6.10 -15.03 20.55
CA ASP A 185 -5.07 -14.02 20.30
C ASP A 185 -5.68 -12.74 19.73
N ARG A 186 -5.17 -11.59 20.17
CA ARG A 186 -5.64 -10.28 19.72
C ARG A 186 -4.54 -9.58 18.96
N GLN A 187 -4.80 -9.28 17.69
CA GLN A 187 -3.88 -8.58 16.81
C GLN A 187 -4.48 -7.24 16.40
N PRO A 188 -3.68 -6.17 16.32
CA PRO A 188 -4.17 -4.90 15.79
C PRO A 188 -4.52 -5.05 14.30
N GLY A 189 -5.56 -4.35 13.86
CA GLY A 189 -5.82 -4.18 12.42
C GLY A 189 -4.79 -3.27 11.75
N THR A 190 -4.84 -3.22 10.42
CA THR A 190 -3.88 -2.49 9.59
C THR A 190 -4.56 -1.36 8.79
N PRO A 191 -4.88 -0.22 9.43
CA PRO A 191 -5.69 0.83 8.81
C PRO A 191 -5.00 1.56 7.64
N SER A 192 -3.66 1.56 7.62
CA SER A 192 -2.87 2.18 6.56
C SER A 192 -1.91 1.19 5.90
N PHE A 193 -1.35 1.59 4.76
CA PHE A 193 -0.25 0.88 4.12
C PHE A 193 0.99 0.83 5.02
N ALA A 194 1.20 1.82 5.90
CA ALA A 194 2.29 1.79 6.87
C ALA A 194 2.10 0.70 7.92
N ASP A 195 0.86 0.49 8.38
CA ASP A 195 0.55 -0.58 9.35
C ASP A 195 0.72 -1.96 8.73
N ALA A 196 0.22 -2.14 7.50
CA ALA A 196 0.33 -3.40 6.77
C ALA A 196 1.79 -3.78 6.51
N ALA A 197 2.57 -2.84 5.96
CA ALA A 197 3.98 -3.09 5.68
C ALA A 197 4.78 -3.32 6.96
N ALA A 198 4.47 -2.63 8.06
CA ALA A 198 5.10 -2.91 9.34
C ALA A 198 4.86 -4.35 9.80
N GLU A 199 3.62 -4.83 9.76
CA GLU A 199 3.28 -6.21 10.12
C GLU A 199 4.06 -7.22 9.28
N HIS A 200 4.07 -7.05 7.95
CA HIS A 200 4.78 -7.97 7.07
C HIS A 200 6.30 -7.89 7.20
N LEU A 201 6.85 -6.70 7.47
CA LEU A 201 8.28 -6.52 7.66
C LEU A 201 8.77 -7.11 8.99
N ILE A 202 7.94 -7.06 10.03
CA ILE A 202 8.18 -7.77 11.30
C ILE A 202 8.13 -9.27 11.07
N ALA A 203 7.11 -9.77 10.35
CA ALA A 203 7.01 -11.19 9.99
C ALA A 203 8.20 -11.68 9.16
N ALA A 204 8.81 -10.80 8.35
CA ALA A 204 10.03 -11.09 7.58
C ALA A 204 11.33 -11.07 8.43
N GLY A 205 11.26 -10.74 9.72
CA GLY A 205 12.39 -10.79 10.65
C GLY A 205 12.95 -9.43 11.09
N THR A 206 12.36 -8.32 10.65
CA THR A 206 12.82 -6.99 11.09
C THR A 206 12.37 -6.71 12.53
N PRO A 207 13.27 -6.33 13.45
CA PRO A 207 12.88 -6.07 14.83
C PRO A 207 11.85 -4.95 14.96
N ALA A 208 10.71 -5.24 15.59
CA ALA A 208 9.63 -4.27 15.79
C ALA A 208 10.09 -2.98 16.49
N ALA A 209 11.08 -3.08 17.39
CA ALA A 209 11.66 -1.96 18.11
C ALA A 209 12.37 -0.92 17.20
N ARG A 210 12.74 -1.31 15.97
CA ARG A 210 13.36 -0.40 14.99
C ARG A 210 12.34 0.27 14.08
N ILE A 211 11.07 -0.17 14.10
CA ILE A 211 10.05 0.25 13.13
C ILE A 211 9.18 1.36 13.73
N LEU A 212 9.12 2.48 13.03
CA LEU A 212 8.28 3.63 13.33
C LEU A 212 7.28 3.86 12.18
N LYS A 213 6.00 3.66 12.46
CA LYS A 213 4.92 3.86 11.47
C LYS A 213 4.57 5.34 11.35
N LEU A 214 4.58 5.85 10.13
CA LEU A 214 4.20 7.21 9.75
C LEU A 214 3.02 7.19 8.76
N PRO A 215 1.82 6.79 9.18
CA PRO A 215 0.65 6.88 8.33
C PRO A 215 0.33 8.35 7.99
N THR A 216 -0.17 8.58 6.78
CA THR A 216 -0.72 9.88 6.38
C THR A 216 -2.22 9.77 6.14
N VAL A 217 -2.98 10.77 6.58
CA VAL A 217 -4.42 10.91 6.26
C VAL A 217 -4.64 11.74 4.99
N LEU A 218 -3.60 12.43 4.52
CA LEU A 218 -3.66 13.30 3.35
C LEU A 218 -3.64 12.45 2.08
N SER A 219 -4.80 12.28 1.46
CA SER A 219 -4.90 11.78 0.10
C SER A 219 -5.04 12.97 -0.86
N GLY A 220 -3.97 13.77 -0.97
CA GLY A 220 -3.89 14.83 -1.97
C GLY A 220 -3.81 14.26 -3.39
N ARG A 221 -3.41 15.08 -4.38
CA ARG A 221 -3.25 14.65 -5.79
C ARG A 221 -2.20 13.53 -5.98
N SER A 222 -1.24 13.39 -5.06
CA SER A 222 -0.18 12.38 -5.12
C SER A 222 0.02 11.72 -3.76
N ARG A 223 -0.13 10.39 -3.71
CA ARG A 223 0.12 9.58 -2.52
C ARG A 223 1.60 9.61 -2.11
N THR A 224 2.51 9.53 -3.09
CA THR A 224 3.97 9.61 -2.86
C THR A 224 4.34 10.95 -2.23
N TRP A 225 3.75 12.06 -2.70
CA TRP A 225 3.99 13.39 -2.12
C TRP A 225 3.47 13.52 -0.69
N ALA A 226 2.28 12.99 -0.41
CA ALA A 226 1.73 13.01 0.96
C ALA A 226 2.58 12.18 1.94
N ASN A 227 3.10 11.03 1.49
CA ASN A 227 4.04 10.22 2.28
C ASN A 227 5.38 10.96 2.50
N ALA A 228 5.91 11.58 1.45
CA ALA A 228 7.16 12.34 1.50
C ALA A 228 7.07 13.52 2.46
N GLN A 229 5.99 14.31 2.41
CA GLN A 229 5.76 15.42 3.36
C GLN A 229 5.61 14.92 4.79
N ARG A 230 4.87 13.82 5.01
CA ARG A 230 4.72 13.26 6.35
C ARG A 230 6.07 12.84 6.93
N PHE A 231 6.94 12.26 6.12
CA PHE A 231 8.31 11.96 6.53
C PHE A 231 9.15 13.23 6.74
N ALA A 232 9.07 14.22 5.84
CA ALA A 232 9.82 15.47 5.97
C ALA A 232 9.52 16.22 7.29
N GLN A 233 8.26 16.23 7.71
CA GLN A 233 7.87 16.76 9.02
C GLN A 233 8.55 16.01 10.17
N GLU A 234 8.58 14.67 10.11
CA GLU A 234 9.28 13.85 11.11
C GLU A 234 10.80 14.12 11.08
N ALA A 235 11.38 14.22 9.89
CA ALA A 235 12.79 14.50 9.71
C ALA A 235 13.20 15.84 10.34
N GLY A 236 12.41 16.89 10.14
CA GLY A 236 12.63 18.19 10.79
C GLY A 236 12.53 18.11 12.31
N GLN A 237 11.52 17.41 12.85
CA GLN A 237 11.30 17.26 14.29
C GLN A 237 12.40 16.44 14.98
N ARG A 238 12.94 15.43 14.29
CA ARG A 238 13.97 14.51 14.81
C ARG A 238 15.40 14.93 14.45
N GLY A 239 15.57 16.00 13.66
CA GLY A 239 16.87 16.44 13.18
C GLY A 239 17.55 15.44 12.24
N ILE A 240 16.79 14.67 11.48
CA ILE A 240 17.32 13.68 10.52
C ILE A 240 17.94 14.42 9.34
N ARG A 241 19.24 14.20 9.09
CA ARG A 241 20.02 14.86 8.02
C ARG A 241 20.33 13.98 6.83
N ARG A 242 20.18 12.66 6.96
CA ARG A 242 20.35 11.69 5.87
C ARG A 242 19.31 10.59 6.00
N VAL A 243 18.73 10.18 4.90
CA VAL A 243 17.78 9.05 4.86
C VAL A 243 17.89 8.32 3.53
N ASP A 244 17.71 7.00 3.57
CA ASP A 244 17.53 6.21 2.35
C ASP A 244 16.08 5.75 2.20
N VAL A 245 15.47 6.11 1.06
CA VAL A 245 14.13 5.64 0.72
C VAL A 245 14.23 4.22 0.20
N ILE A 246 13.47 3.28 0.78
CA ILE A 246 13.34 1.93 0.26
C ILE A 246 12.10 1.89 -0.64
N SER A 247 12.32 1.66 -1.93
CA SER A 247 11.28 1.76 -2.96
C SER A 247 11.44 0.65 -4.01
N PHE A 248 10.38 0.39 -4.79
CA PHE A 248 10.29 -0.76 -5.66
C PHE A 248 10.69 -0.46 -7.12
N GLY A 249 11.68 -1.18 -7.63
CA GLY A 249 12.06 -1.18 -9.04
C GLY A 249 12.16 0.21 -9.66
N ILE A 250 11.52 0.37 -10.82
CA ILE A 250 11.50 1.62 -11.58
C ILE A 250 10.82 2.81 -10.87
N HIS A 251 10.13 2.59 -9.75
CA HIS A 251 9.56 3.67 -8.94
C HIS A 251 10.61 4.40 -8.09
N ALA A 252 11.76 3.77 -7.84
CA ALA A 252 12.79 4.26 -6.93
C ALA A 252 13.24 5.70 -7.23
N ARG A 253 13.46 6.04 -8.51
CA ARG A 253 13.84 7.41 -8.89
C ARG A 253 12.79 8.44 -8.49
N ARG A 254 11.51 8.17 -8.78
CA ARG A 254 10.40 9.08 -8.48
C ARG A 254 10.27 9.30 -6.97
N SER A 255 10.36 8.23 -6.18
CA SER A 255 10.32 8.33 -4.72
C SER A 255 11.48 9.14 -4.18
N ARG A 256 12.72 8.86 -4.62
CA ARG A 256 13.90 9.64 -4.19
C ARG A 256 13.73 11.14 -4.45
N LEU A 257 13.31 11.52 -5.65
CA LEU A 257 13.11 12.92 -6.02
C LEU A 257 12.01 13.57 -5.19
N THR A 258 10.88 12.87 -5.00
CA THR A 258 9.74 13.38 -4.24
C THR A 258 10.09 13.59 -2.76
N PHE A 259 10.83 12.66 -2.15
CA PHE A 259 11.32 12.80 -0.78
C PHE A 259 12.39 13.88 -0.65
N ALA A 260 13.32 13.99 -1.60
CA ALA A 260 14.31 15.07 -1.62
C ALA A 260 13.63 16.45 -1.71
N GLN A 261 12.62 16.59 -2.56
CA GLN A 261 11.84 17.82 -2.68
C GLN A 261 11.14 18.15 -1.36
N ALA A 262 10.44 17.19 -0.77
CA ALA A 262 9.70 17.41 0.48
C ALA A 262 10.61 17.76 1.67
N CYS A 263 11.80 17.16 1.75
CA CYS A 263 12.74 17.41 2.84
C CYS A 263 13.59 18.68 2.65
N GLY A 264 13.63 19.25 1.45
CA GLY A 264 14.49 20.38 1.11
C GLY A 264 15.98 20.06 1.12
N SER A 265 16.82 21.10 1.11
CA SER A 265 18.29 20.94 1.07
C SER A 265 18.92 20.48 2.39
N ASP A 266 18.14 20.45 3.48
CA ASP A 266 18.59 20.11 4.82
C ASP A 266 18.82 18.60 5.05
N VAL A 267 18.29 17.75 4.16
CA VAL A 267 18.31 16.29 4.29
C VAL A 267 18.84 15.67 3.01
N ALA A 268 19.94 14.92 3.11
CA ALA A 268 20.45 14.13 2.00
C ALA A 268 19.60 12.87 1.82
N VAL A 269 18.85 12.81 0.71
CA VAL A 269 17.96 11.68 0.40
C VAL A 269 18.61 10.74 -0.63
N GLY A 270 18.95 9.54 -0.17
CA GLY A 270 19.34 8.41 -1.01
C GLY A 270 18.16 7.47 -1.27
N VAL A 271 18.43 6.38 -1.98
CA VAL A 271 17.43 5.36 -2.30
C VAL A 271 18.06 3.98 -2.42
N ARG A 272 17.38 2.98 -1.87
CA ARG A 272 17.64 1.56 -2.10
C ARG A 272 16.49 0.98 -2.89
N CYS A 273 16.82 0.37 -4.02
CA CYS A 273 15.83 -0.22 -4.92
C CYS A 273 15.62 -1.69 -4.55
N VAL A 274 14.38 -2.05 -4.21
CA VAL A 274 13.90 -3.44 -4.20
C VAL A 274 13.83 -3.90 -5.66
N GLU A 275 14.31 -5.11 -5.96
CA GLU A 275 14.33 -5.60 -7.32
C GLU A 275 12.93 -6.03 -7.75
N ASP A 276 12.54 -5.65 -8.98
CA ASP A 276 11.28 -6.10 -9.57
C ASP A 276 11.57 -7.35 -10.43
N PRO A 277 11.21 -8.57 -9.99
CA PRO A 277 11.43 -9.78 -10.77
C PRO A 277 10.57 -9.84 -12.02
N GLU A 278 9.46 -9.09 -12.10
CA GLU A 278 8.66 -8.97 -13.32
C GLU A 278 9.34 -8.06 -14.36
N LEU A 279 10.23 -7.17 -13.89
CA LEU A 279 11.03 -6.28 -14.71
C LEU A 279 12.52 -6.57 -14.55
N GLN A 280 12.93 -7.79 -14.88
CA GLN A 280 14.34 -8.17 -14.87
C GLN A 280 15.17 -7.20 -15.71
N ARG A 281 16.32 -6.78 -15.15
CA ARG A 281 17.31 -5.95 -15.83
C ARG A 281 17.63 -6.55 -17.20
N GLY A 282 17.41 -5.75 -18.25
CA GLY A 282 17.70 -6.17 -19.62
C GLY A 282 16.69 -7.14 -20.26
N ARG A 283 15.53 -7.37 -19.64
CA ARG A 283 14.47 -8.24 -20.21
C ARG A 283 13.05 -7.67 -20.11
N TRP A 284 12.87 -6.56 -19.39
CA TRP A 284 11.56 -5.93 -19.21
C TRP A 284 10.84 -5.59 -20.53
N TRP A 285 11.57 -5.29 -21.61
CA TRP A 285 11.01 -4.97 -22.91
C TRP A 285 10.43 -6.18 -23.67
N HIS A 286 10.70 -7.40 -23.21
CA HIS A 286 10.14 -8.62 -23.82
C HIS A 286 8.63 -8.76 -23.57
N HIS A 287 8.09 -8.11 -22.55
CA HIS A 287 6.66 -8.16 -22.22
C HIS A 287 5.99 -6.78 -22.34
N PRO A 288 4.77 -6.71 -22.91
CA PRO A 288 4.02 -5.45 -23.03
C PRO A 288 3.82 -4.73 -21.68
N ILE A 289 3.66 -5.49 -20.59
CA ILE A 289 3.49 -4.93 -19.25
C ILE A 289 4.70 -4.10 -18.80
N GLY A 290 5.91 -4.49 -19.21
CA GLY A 290 7.13 -3.75 -18.91
C GLY A 290 7.18 -2.40 -19.60
N TRP A 291 6.78 -2.34 -20.87
CA TRP A 291 6.62 -1.08 -21.61
C TRP A 291 5.64 -0.13 -20.92
N THR A 292 4.47 -0.62 -20.54
CA THR A 292 3.45 0.20 -19.85
C THR A 292 3.96 0.72 -18.51
N LYS A 293 4.59 -0.13 -17.70
CA LYS A 293 5.16 0.26 -16.40
C LYS A 293 6.24 1.32 -16.55
N VAL A 294 7.21 1.14 -17.46
CA VAL A 294 8.31 2.10 -17.70
C VAL A 294 7.79 3.43 -18.22
N LEU A 295 6.91 3.43 -19.23
CA LEU A 295 6.33 4.66 -19.78
C LEU A 295 5.55 5.46 -18.72
N ARG A 296 4.80 4.76 -17.88
CA ARG A 296 4.06 5.39 -16.77
C ARG A 296 5.01 6.07 -15.78
N GLU A 297 6.09 5.40 -15.39
CA GLU A 297 7.07 6.02 -14.46
C GLU A 297 7.85 7.16 -15.12
N LEU A 298 8.21 7.05 -16.40
CA LEU A 298 8.84 8.15 -17.15
C LEU A 298 7.95 9.41 -17.16
N ALA A 299 6.66 9.24 -17.39
CA ALA A 299 5.70 10.35 -17.33
C ALA A 299 5.46 10.86 -15.90
N GLY A 300 5.61 9.99 -14.90
CA GLY A 300 5.43 10.32 -13.49
C GLY A 300 6.60 11.09 -12.86
N VAL A 301 7.84 10.88 -13.33
CA VAL A 301 9.03 11.56 -12.78
C VAL A 301 8.91 13.08 -12.83
N PRO A 302 8.55 13.72 -13.97
CA PRO A 302 8.33 15.16 -14.05
C PRO A 302 7.34 15.70 -13.02
N ALA A 303 6.29 14.94 -12.70
CA ALA A 303 5.29 15.36 -11.72
C ALA A 303 5.90 15.57 -10.32
N SER A 304 6.99 14.89 -9.99
CA SER A 304 7.72 15.04 -8.72
C SER A 304 8.35 16.43 -8.54
N TYR A 305 8.55 17.19 -9.62
CA TYR A 305 9.04 18.57 -9.57
C TYR A 305 7.90 19.60 -9.53
N LEU A 306 6.67 19.17 -9.84
CA LEU A 306 5.50 20.05 -9.96
C LEU A 306 4.60 20.02 -8.71
N VAL A 307 4.94 19.23 -7.71
CA VAL A 307 4.17 19.06 -6.46
C VAL A 307 4.24 20.27 -5.53
N ASP A 308 5.26 21.11 -5.69
CA ASP A 308 5.47 22.34 -4.90
C ASP A 308 4.87 23.61 -5.52
N LEU A 309 4.17 23.51 -6.66
CA LEU A 309 3.56 24.69 -7.24
C LEU A 309 2.35 25.12 -6.39
N PRO A 310 2.39 26.29 -5.74
CA PRO A 310 1.18 26.87 -5.17
C PRO A 310 0.18 27.09 -6.30
N ARG A 311 -1.10 26.83 -6.04
CA ARG A 311 -2.17 27.36 -6.90
C ARG A 311 -2.51 28.76 -6.43
#